data_AF-A0A7V6SHB1-F1
#
_entry.id   AF-A0A7V6SHB1-F1
#
_cell.length_a   1.000
_cell.length_b   1.000
_cell.length_c   1.000
_cell.angle_alpha   90.00
_cell.angle_beta   90.00
_cell.angle_gamma   90.00
#
_symmetry.space_group_name_H-M   'P 1'
#
loop_
_entity.id
_entity.type
_entity.pdbx_description
1 polymer ?
#
loop_
_entity_poly.entity_id
_entity_poly.type
_entity_poly.pdbx_seq_one_letter_code
_entity_poly.pdbx_strand_id
1 'polypeptide(L)'
;AGVLGSPQSVGNTLSAIRSPRGPALVTAPGQILGSSYWGANLPATWLLARRLGMSLRASGLAFAAGSMYWIAPSILDQLTKLGLGPENFEPELGQDDGTTAHAIERLIGIIAQQQGGIVAADDVLH
;
A
#
# COMPACT_ATOMS: atom_id res chain seq x y z
N ALA A 1 -13.41 10.98 -8.70
CA ALA A 1 -12.45 11.71 -7.85
C ALA A 1 -11.16 10.91 -7.79
N GLY A 2 -10.00 11.57 -7.77
CA GLY A 2 -8.68 10.92 -7.65
C GLY A 2 -7.97 11.32 -6.36
N VAL A 3 -6.68 10.98 -6.23
CA VAL A 3 -5.88 11.31 -5.03
C VAL A 3 -5.25 12.72 -5.06
N LEU A 4 -5.37 13.44 -6.19
CA LEU A 4 -4.89 14.80 -6.38
C LEU A 4 -6.08 15.71 -6.73
N GLY A 5 -6.77 16.19 -5.69
CA GLY A 5 -7.94 17.06 -5.80
C GLY A 5 -7.60 18.55 -5.78
N SER A 6 -8.48 19.36 -5.20
CA SER A 6 -8.20 20.79 -4.97
C SER A 6 -7.05 20.97 -3.97
N PRO A 7 -6.43 22.17 -3.89
CA PRO A 7 -5.43 22.47 -2.86
C PRO A 7 -5.92 22.18 -1.43
N GLN A 8 -7.22 22.40 -1.18
CA GLN A 8 -7.84 22.08 0.10
C GLN A 8 -7.88 20.56 0.34
N SER A 9 -8.31 19.76 -0.63
CA SER A 9 -8.31 18.30 -0.51
C SER A 9 -6.90 17.74 -0.30
N VAL A 10 -5.91 18.27 -1.00
CA VAL A 10 -4.49 17.89 -0.79
C VAL A 10 -4.03 18.27 0.61
N GLY A 11 -4.37 19.47 1.09
CA GLY A 11 -4.10 19.92 2.45
C GLY A 11 -4.71 18.99 3.51
N ASN A 12 -5.95 18.55 3.30
CA ASN A 12 -6.63 17.60 4.19
C ASN A 12 -5.90 16.24 4.22
N THR A 13 -5.55 15.68 3.06
CA THR A 13 -4.78 14.42 2.96
C THR A 13 -3.44 14.52 3.70
N LEU A 14 -2.70 15.61 3.51
CA LEU A 14 -1.44 15.86 4.20
C LEU A 14 -1.63 15.96 5.71
N SER A 15 -2.67 16.67 6.17
CA SER A 15 -3.00 16.79 7.59
C SER A 15 -3.34 15.44 8.21
N ALA A 16 -4.16 14.63 7.52
CA ALA A 16 -4.59 13.32 7.98
C ALA A 16 -3.40 12.36 8.12
N ILE A 17 -2.57 12.19 7.09
CA ILE A 17 -1.41 11.27 7.14
C ILE A 17 -0.38 11.68 8.20
N ARG A 18 -0.26 12.98 8.51
CA ARG A 18 0.64 13.49 9.55
C ARG A 18 0.09 13.37 10.97
N SER A 19 -1.20 13.07 11.13
CA SER A 19 -1.83 12.91 12.43
C SER A 19 -1.32 11.63 13.11
N PRO A 20 -0.99 11.65 14.42
CA PRO A 20 -0.58 10.44 15.15
C PRO A 20 -1.61 9.30 15.16
N ARG A 21 -2.88 9.61 14.88
CA ARG A 21 -3.99 8.65 14.75
C ARG A 21 -4.57 8.63 13.34
N GLY A 22 -3.82 9.18 12.38
CA GLY A 22 -4.24 9.28 10.99
C GLY A 22 -4.08 7.97 10.23
N PRO A 23 -4.65 7.92 9.00
CA PRO A 23 -4.44 6.79 8.10
C PRO A 23 -2.96 6.70 7.69
N ALA A 24 -2.47 5.48 7.53
CA ALA A 24 -1.14 5.24 6.99
C ALA A 24 -1.12 5.24 5.45
N LEU A 25 -2.28 5.03 4.82
CA LEU A 25 -2.43 5.08 3.36
C LEU A 25 -3.76 5.74 2.97
N VAL A 26 -3.71 6.64 1.99
CA VAL A 26 -4.90 7.25 1.38
C VAL A 26 -4.89 6.97 -0.12
N THR A 27 -5.97 6.40 -0.64
CA THR A 27 -6.13 6.10 -2.08
C THR A 27 -7.43 6.68 -2.63
N ALA A 28 -7.67 6.57 -3.94
CA ALA A 28 -8.90 7.07 -4.54
C ALA A 28 -10.12 6.22 -4.12
N PRO A 29 -11.33 6.80 -4.13
CA PRO A 29 -12.56 6.05 -3.82
C PRO A 29 -12.70 4.79 -4.70
N GLY A 30 -13.06 3.67 -4.09
CA GLY A 30 -13.21 2.38 -4.77
C GLY A 30 -11.90 1.69 -5.16
N GLN A 31 -10.73 2.21 -4.75
CA GLN A 31 -9.41 1.61 -5.05
C GLN A 31 -8.84 0.74 -3.93
N ILE A 32 -9.61 0.48 -2.87
CA ILE A 32 -9.21 -0.45 -1.80
C ILE A 32 -9.72 -1.84 -2.15
N LEU A 33 -8.80 -2.75 -2.48
CA LEU A 33 -9.13 -4.13 -2.85
C LEU A 33 -8.72 -5.11 -1.75
N GLY A 34 -9.42 -6.25 -1.70
CA GLY A 34 -9.32 -7.23 -0.64
C GLY A 34 -8.67 -8.56 -1.03
N SER A 35 -8.83 -9.57 -0.17
CA SER A 35 -8.24 -10.91 -0.31
C SER A 35 -8.60 -11.69 -1.57
N SER A 36 -9.65 -11.32 -2.30
CA SER A 36 -9.96 -11.90 -3.62
C SER A 36 -8.92 -11.57 -4.69
N TYR A 37 -8.03 -10.60 -4.43
CA TYR A 37 -7.02 -10.10 -5.38
C TYR A 37 -5.59 -10.53 -5.03
N TRP A 38 -5.45 -11.65 -4.30
CA TRP A 38 -4.12 -12.24 -4.07
C TRP A 38 -3.45 -12.66 -5.37
N GLY A 39 -4.18 -13.32 -6.27
CA GLY A 39 -3.64 -13.83 -7.53
C GLY A 39 -2.36 -14.64 -7.31
N ALA A 40 -1.38 -14.43 -8.18
CA ALA A 40 -0.07 -15.07 -8.07
C ALA A 40 0.86 -14.40 -7.02
N ASN A 41 0.45 -13.32 -6.38
CA ASN A 41 1.34 -12.51 -5.51
C ASN A 41 1.52 -13.06 -4.10
N LEU A 42 0.58 -13.88 -3.61
CA LEU A 42 0.59 -14.32 -2.21
C LEU A 42 1.93 -14.94 -1.76
N PRO A 43 2.56 -15.86 -2.52
CA PRO A 43 3.83 -16.44 -2.11
C PRO A 43 4.95 -15.39 -1.97
N ALA A 44 5.09 -14.50 -2.95
CA ALA A 44 6.11 -13.45 -2.93
C ALA A 44 5.86 -12.43 -1.81
N THR A 45 4.62 -11.98 -1.63
CA THR A 45 4.26 -11.07 -0.52
C THR A 45 4.54 -11.72 0.84
N TRP A 46 4.24 -13.01 0.99
CA TRP A 46 4.52 -13.74 2.24
C TRP A 46 6.02 -13.79 2.55
N LEU A 47 6.87 -14.05 1.54
CA LEU A 47 8.33 -14.05 1.72
C LEU A 47 8.85 -12.68 2.15
N LEU A 48 8.39 -11.60 1.50
CA LEU A 48 8.77 -10.23 1.86
C LEU A 48 8.28 -9.87 3.28
N ALA A 49 7.04 -10.18 3.62
CA ALA A 49 6.50 -9.95 4.96
C ALA A 49 7.33 -10.65 6.04
N ARG A 50 7.77 -11.90 5.79
CA ARG A 50 8.62 -12.63 6.73
C ARG A 50 9.99 -12.01 6.91
N ARG A 51 10.60 -11.44 5.87
CA ARG A 51 11.87 -10.69 5.98
C ARG A 51 11.74 -9.47 6.90
N LEU A 52 10.54 -8.92 7.02
CA LEU A 52 10.21 -7.83 7.93
C LEU A 52 9.77 -8.31 9.33
N GLY A 53 9.79 -9.62 9.60
CA GLY A 53 9.29 -10.19 10.85
C GLY A 53 7.77 -10.09 11.00
N MET A 54 7.03 -9.87 9.91
CA MET A 54 5.58 -9.72 9.92
C MET A 54 4.89 -11.06 9.66
N SER A 55 3.75 -11.28 10.33
CA SER A 55 2.86 -12.40 10.04
C SER A 55 1.75 -11.96 9.09
N LEU A 56 1.51 -12.74 8.04
CA LEU A 56 0.49 -12.47 7.03
C LEU A 56 -0.73 -13.38 7.27
N ARG A 57 -1.93 -12.78 7.29
CA ARG A 57 -3.21 -13.52 7.24
C ARG A 57 -3.82 -13.33 5.86
N ALA A 58 -3.93 -14.40 5.07
CA ALA A 58 -4.41 -14.30 3.69
C ALA A 58 -5.81 -13.66 3.59
N SER A 59 -6.69 -13.92 4.55
CA SER A 59 -8.03 -13.31 4.60
C SER A 59 -8.02 -11.82 4.96
N GLY A 60 -6.90 -11.27 5.44
CA GLY A 60 -6.80 -9.90 5.95
C GLY A 60 -6.32 -8.87 4.94
N LEU A 61 -6.06 -9.25 3.69
CA LEU A 61 -5.51 -8.33 2.70
C LEU A 61 -6.47 -7.15 2.47
N ALA A 62 -5.93 -5.94 2.63
CA ALA A 62 -6.44 -4.73 2.01
C ALA A 62 -5.27 -3.94 1.45
N PHE A 63 -5.38 -3.42 0.23
CA PHE A 63 -4.32 -2.64 -0.42
C PHE A 63 -4.90 -1.67 -1.44
N ALA A 64 -4.10 -0.67 -1.83
CA ALA A 64 -4.45 0.24 -2.91
C ALA A 64 -4.12 -0.40 -4.27
N ALA A 65 -5.13 -0.61 -5.11
CA ALA A 65 -4.96 -1.23 -6.43
C ALA A 65 -4.75 -0.24 -7.58
N GLY A 66 -4.80 1.07 -7.28
CA GLY A 66 -4.47 2.12 -8.24
C GLY A 66 -2.98 2.46 -8.20
N SER A 67 -2.45 2.98 -9.31
CA SER A 67 -1.05 3.41 -9.44
C SER A 67 -0.68 4.64 -8.59
N MET A 68 -1.68 5.32 -8.02
CA MET A 68 -1.49 6.57 -7.29
C MET A 68 -2.18 6.50 -5.92
N TYR A 69 -1.40 6.69 -4.86
CA TYR A 69 -1.86 6.77 -3.48
C TYR A 69 -0.84 7.57 -2.65
N TRP A 70 -1.25 8.01 -1.47
CA TRP A 70 -0.40 8.65 -0.49
C TRP A 70 -0.08 7.68 0.64
N ILE A 71 1.15 7.68 1.14
CA ILE A 71 1.58 6.85 2.27
C ILE A 71 2.24 7.69 3.36
N ALA A 72 2.10 7.24 4.60
CA ALA A 72 2.90 7.72 5.72
C ALA A 72 4.39 7.36 5.51
N PRO A 73 5.34 8.23 5.90
CA PRO A 73 6.78 7.95 5.78
C PRO A 73 7.22 6.64 6.47
N SER A 74 6.55 6.25 7.55
CA SER A 74 6.82 5.00 8.28
C SER A 74 6.61 3.73 7.46
N ILE A 75 5.83 3.80 6.37
CA ILE A 75 5.72 2.69 5.41
C ILE A 75 7.02 2.57 4.62
N LEU A 76 7.58 3.68 4.14
CA LEU A 76 8.86 3.69 3.42
C LEU A 76 9.99 3.18 4.31
N ASP A 77 10.05 3.62 5.57
CA ASP A 77 11.05 3.13 6.55
C ASP A 77 10.99 1.62 6.75
N GLN A 78 9.81 1.01 6.62
CA GLN A 78 9.67 -0.43 6.72
C GLN A 78 10.11 -1.13 5.43
N LEU A 79 9.79 -0.57 4.26
CA LEU A 79 10.19 -1.14 2.96
C LEU A 79 11.71 -1.10 2.76
N THR A 80 12.40 -0.05 3.21
CA THR A 80 13.87 0.04 3.06
C THR A 80 14.62 -1.09 3.77
N LYS A 81 14.03 -1.67 4.83
CA LYS A 81 14.61 -2.83 5.55
C LYS A 81 14.65 -4.10 4.70
N LEU A 82 13.91 -4.16 3.60
CA LEU A 82 13.99 -5.27 2.65
C LEU A 82 15.29 -5.22 1.83
N GLY A 83 15.97 -4.08 1.75
CA GLY A 83 17.23 -3.93 1.01
C GLY A 83 17.11 -4.40 -0.45
N LEU A 84 15.98 -4.09 -1.10
CA LEU A 84 15.73 -4.52 -2.48
C LEU A 84 16.53 -3.66 -3.45
N GLY A 85 17.19 -4.32 -4.40
CA GLY A 85 17.80 -3.72 -5.58
C GLY A 85 17.07 -4.12 -6.87
N PRO A 86 17.45 -3.53 -8.01
CA PRO A 86 16.85 -3.87 -9.32
C PRO A 86 16.90 -5.37 -9.65
N GLU A 87 17.92 -6.08 -9.17
CA GLU A 87 18.10 -7.53 -9.36
C GLU A 87 17.03 -8.38 -8.66
N ASN A 88 16.23 -7.80 -7.77
CA ASN A 88 15.11 -8.48 -7.12
C ASN A 88 13.80 -8.36 -7.90
N PHE A 89 13.79 -7.62 -9.02
CA PHE A 89 12.60 -7.40 -9.82
C PHE A 89 12.71 -8.14 -11.16
N GLU A 90 11.56 -8.59 -11.63
CA GLU A 90 11.40 -9.15 -12.95
C GLU A 90 11.55 -8.04 -14.01
N PRO A 91 12.05 -8.34 -15.23
CA PRO A 91 12.07 -7.36 -16.32
C PRO A 91 10.67 -6.84 -16.64
N GLU A 92 10.53 -5.53 -16.88
CA GLU A 92 9.25 -4.89 -17.22
C GLU A 92 8.84 -5.22 -18.67
N LEU A 93 8.14 -6.34 -18.86
CA LEU A 93 7.66 -6.81 -20.17
C LEU A 93 6.14 -6.69 -20.30
N GLY A 94 5.50 -5.88 -19.44
CA GLY A 94 4.05 -5.71 -19.41
C GLY A 94 3.32 -6.84 -18.68
N GLN A 95 3.93 -7.41 -17.64
CA GLN A 95 3.27 -8.40 -16.79
C GLN A 95 2.20 -7.74 -15.92
N ASP A 96 0.99 -8.29 -15.92
CA ASP A 96 -0.16 -7.73 -15.18
C ASP A 96 -0.32 -8.30 -13.75
N ASP A 97 0.44 -9.33 -13.37
CA ASP A 97 0.37 -9.95 -12.03
C ASP A 97 1.63 -10.77 -11.68
N GLY A 98 1.80 -11.12 -10.41
CA GLY A 98 2.75 -12.15 -9.97
C GLY A 98 4.22 -11.71 -9.97
N THR A 99 4.48 -10.41 -9.94
CA THR A 99 5.82 -9.83 -9.88
C THR A 99 6.16 -9.37 -8.47
N THR A 100 7.45 -9.13 -8.23
CA THR A 100 7.94 -8.54 -6.98
C THR A 100 7.33 -7.14 -6.75
N ALA A 101 7.11 -6.36 -7.81
CA ALA A 101 6.45 -5.06 -7.71
C ALA A 101 5.01 -5.20 -7.17
N HIS A 102 4.20 -6.10 -7.75
CA HIS A 102 2.84 -6.35 -7.27
C HIS A 102 2.83 -6.90 -5.84
N ALA A 103 3.78 -7.77 -5.49
CA ALA A 103 3.92 -8.26 -4.13
C ALA A 103 4.22 -7.14 -3.11
N ILE A 104 5.02 -6.15 -3.49
CA ILE A 104 5.28 -4.95 -2.70
C ILE A 104 4.03 -4.09 -2.53
N GLU A 105 3.20 -3.93 -3.58
CA GLU A 105 1.93 -3.20 -3.44
C GLU A 105 1.00 -3.83 -2.40
N ARG A 106 0.89 -5.17 -2.38
CA ARG A 106 0.10 -5.89 -1.34
C ARG A 106 0.73 -5.68 0.03
N LEU A 107 2.06 -5.72 0.10
CA LEU A 107 2.79 -5.49 1.35
C LEU A 107 2.61 -4.08 1.90
N ILE A 108 2.57 -3.05 1.04
CA ILE A 108 2.28 -1.66 1.42
C ILE A 108 0.93 -1.58 2.13
N GLY A 109 -0.10 -2.23 1.58
CA GLY A 109 -1.41 -2.34 2.22
C GLY A 109 -1.36 -3.00 3.59
N ILE A 110 -0.64 -4.13 3.71
CA ILE A 110 -0.48 -4.84 4.98
C ILE A 110 0.24 -3.98 6.02
N ILE A 111 1.31 -3.28 5.64
CA ILE A 111 2.03 -2.36 6.53
C ILE A 111 1.10 -1.22 6.97
N ALA A 112 0.35 -0.64 6.03
CA ALA A 112 -0.59 0.43 6.33
C ALA A 112 -1.65 0.00 7.37
N GLN A 113 -2.23 -1.20 7.20
CA GLN A 113 -3.19 -1.75 8.17
C GLN A 113 -2.62 -1.89 9.59
N GLN A 114 -1.32 -2.14 9.74
CA GLN A 114 -0.66 -2.23 11.05
C GLN A 114 -0.30 -0.88 11.68
N GLN A 115 -0.16 0.18 10.86
CA GLN A 115 0.36 1.48 11.31
C GLN A 115 -0.72 2.56 11.51
N GLY A 116 -1.85 2.47 10.81
CA GLY A 116 -2.91 3.48 10.88
C GLY A 116 -4.14 3.21 10.01
N GLY A 117 -4.11 2.17 9.19
CA GLY A 117 -5.20 1.81 8.29
C GLY A 117 -5.07 2.41 6.90
N ILE A 118 -6.04 2.05 6.07
CA ILE A 118 -6.19 2.50 4.68
C ILE A 118 -7.56 3.17 4.57
N VAL A 119 -7.61 4.36 3.97
CA VAL A 119 -8.87 5.09 3.74
C VAL A 119 -8.96 5.59 2.30
N ALA A 120 -10.18 5.86 1.85
CA ALA A 120 -10.39 6.55 0.58
C ALA A 120 -10.28 8.08 0.77
N ALA A 121 -9.91 8.80 -0.28
CA ALA A 121 -9.62 10.24 -0.21
C ALA A 121 -10.84 11.11 0.14
N ASP A 122 -12.05 10.65 -0.18
CA ASP A 122 -13.31 11.28 0.23
C ASP A 122 -13.57 11.14 1.73
N ASP A 123 -13.12 10.05 2.36
CA ASP A 123 -13.22 9.84 3.81
C ASP A 123 -12.29 10.75 4.61
N VAL A 124 -11.34 11.42 3.96
CA VAL A 124 -10.42 12.38 4.58
C VAL A 124 -11.04 13.80 4.66
N LEU A 125 -12.22 14.02 4.07
CA LEU A 125 -12.85 15.34 3.93
C LEU A 125 -13.71 15.77 5.12
N HIS A 126 -13.64 15.10 6.27
CA HIS A 126 -14.45 15.40 7.45
C HIS A 126 -13.61 15.68 8.70
#